data_AF-A0A3D2MWJ9-F1
#
_entry.id   AF-A0A3D2MWJ9-F1
#
_cell.length_a   1.000
_cell.length_b   1.000
_cell.length_c   1.000
_cell.angle_alpha   90.00
_cell.angle_beta   90.00
_cell.angle_gamma   90.00
#
_symmetry.space_group_name_H-M   'P 1'
#
loop_
_entity.id
_entity.type
_entity.pdbx_description
1 polymer ?
#
loop_
_entity_poly.entity_id
_entity_poly.type
_entity_poly.pdbx_seq_one_letter_code
_entity_poly.pdbx_strand_id
1 'polypeptide(L)'
;DVAPPAARRVSGHDRSEDDVAVVPAQSSQRSAQSSQKKAAHGGEAVSFSMLLASAGPFLWIEQLPDGLVRQDQLALINAMARALAPAASALSQQQFHWPMTVNSALGSDAESARQALHGLIQRMAREVGAKRVIVMGACTYLPERIGQSAVCIPSTLAMLSDAHLKRDAWTALKPLKSIVLE
;
A
#
# COMPACT_ATOMS: atom_id res chain seq x y z
N ASP A 1 -50.43 -57.97 0.61
CA ASP A 1 -51.35 -58.04 -0.53
C ASP A 1 -50.55 -57.76 -1.81
N VAL A 2 -50.76 -58.55 -2.88
CA VAL A 2 -50.29 -58.40 -4.28
C VAL A 2 -48.78 -58.21 -4.56
N ALA A 3 -48.31 -58.78 -5.69
CA ALA A 3 -46.90 -58.82 -6.12
C ALA A 3 -46.59 -57.99 -7.41
N PRO A 4 -45.29 -57.67 -7.69
CA PRO A 4 -44.87 -56.73 -8.75
C PRO A 4 -44.21 -57.34 -10.03
N PRO A 5 -44.42 -56.77 -11.24
CA PRO A 5 -43.73 -57.19 -12.47
C PRO A 5 -42.71 -56.19 -13.08
N ALA A 6 -41.41 -56.57 -13.04
CA ALA A 6 -40.45 -56.51 -14.16
C ALA A 6 -39.88 -55.18 -14.74
N ALA A 7 -38.53 -55.10 -14.77
CA ALA A 7 -37.70 -55.15 -15.98
C ALA A 7 -36.19 -55.14 -15.60
N ARG A 8 -35.19 -55.68 -16.32
CA ARG A 8 -35.02 -56.76 -17.30
C ARG A 8 -33.54 -56.69 -17.78
N ARG A 9 -32.71 -57.62 -17.28
CA ARG A 9 -31.62 -58.35 -17.97
C ARG A 9 -30.30 -57.67 -18.45
N VAL A 10 -29.20 -58.32 -18.01
CA VAL A 10 -28.07 -58.88 -18.83
C VAL A 10 -27.10 -57.84 -19.45
N SER A 11 -25.78 -58.04 -19.55
CA SER A 11 -24.86 -59.20 -19.38
C SER A 11 -23.70 -58.79 -18.44
N GLY A 12 -22.94 -59.65 -17.78
CA GLY A 12 -22.38 -60.93 -18.22
C GLY A 12 -20.86 -60.81 -18.15
N HIS A 13 -20.26 -61.35 -17.07
CA HIS A 13 -18.82 -61.34 -16.81
C HIS A 13 -18.47 -62.74 -16.34
N ASP A 14 -17.61 -63.45 -17.07
CA ASP A 14 -17.15 -64.79 -16.71
C ASP A 14 -15.70 -64.98 -17.17
N ARG A 15 -14.92 -65.66 -16.32
CA ARG A 15 -13.54 -66.15 -16.49
C ARG A 15 -12.39 -65.16 -16.65
N SER A 16 -11.71 -64.96 -15.51
CA SER A 16 -10.25 -64.98 -15.44
C SER A 16 -9.66 -66.27 -16.02
N GLU A 17 -8.40 -66.18 -16.47
CA GLU A 17 -7.38 -67.22 -16.27
C GLU A 17 -6.02 -66.52 -16.04
N ASP A 18 -5.16 -67.12 -15.22
CA ASP A 18 -4.00 -66.52 -14.53
C ASP A 18 -2.64 -66.73 -15.26
N ASP A 19 -1.53 -66.50 -14.53
CA ASP A 19 -0.13 -66.91 -14.79
C ASP A 19 0.70 -66.04 -15.79
N VAL A 20 1.93 -65.55 -15.51
CA VAL A 20 2.85 -65.58 -14.32
C VAL A 20 3.67 -64.26 -14.23
N ALA A 21 4.03 -63.88 -12.99
CA ALA A 21 5.11 -62.98 -12.49
C ALA A 21 6.07 -62.27 -13.49
N VAL A 22 6.50 -61.03 -13.26
CA VAL A 22 7.51 -60.64 -12.24
C VAL A 22 7.34 -59.19 -11.76
N VAL A 23 7.60 -58.94 -10.47
CA VAL A 23 7.75 -57.61 -9.84
C VAL A 23 8.98 -57.66 -8.90
N PRO A 24 9.77 -56.58 -8.75
CA PRO A 24 9.34 -55.48 -7.87
C PRO A 24 9.70 -54.04 -8.30
N ALA A 25 9.09 -53.12 -7.56
CA ALA A 25 9.08 -51.67 -7.69
C ALA A 25 10.43 -50.95 -7.95
N GLN A 26 10.35 -49.90 -8.78
CA GLN A 26 11.15 -48.68 -8.59
C GLN A 26 10.22 -47.49 -8.32
N SER A 27 10.21 -47.04 -7.07
CA SER A 27 9.65 -45.74 -6.69
C SER A 27 10.65 -44.64 -7.04
N SER A 28 10.24 -43.63 -7.81
CA SER A 28 10.91 -42.31 -7.81
C SER A 28 9.97 -41.21 -8.30
N GLN A 29 9.69 -40.28 -7.40
CA GLN A 29 8.89 -39.08 -7.68
C GLN A 29 9.73 -38.06 -8.47
N ARG A 30 9.08 -37.36 -9.40
CA ARG A 30 9.33 -35.94 -9.71
C ARG A 30 8.05 -35.41 -10.37
N SER A 31 7.07 -35.01 -9.56
CA SER A 31 6.97 -33.67 -8.98
C SER A 31 6.76 -32.61 -10.07
N ALA A 32 5.63 -31.93 -9.95
CA ALA A 32 5.26 -30.83 -10.81
C ALA A 32 6.38 -29.77 -10.86
N GLN A 33 6.85 -29.49 -12.07
CA GLN A 33 7.42 -28.19 -12.38
C GLN A 33 6.73 -27.69 -13.65
N SER A 34 5.50 -27.20 -13.48
CA SER A 34 5.01 -26.17 -14.39
C SER A 34 6.09 -25.08 -14.39
N SER A 35 6.74 -24.88 -15.53
CA SER A 35 7.68 -23.79 -15.74
C SER A 35 6.90 -22.48 -15.82
N GLN A 36 6.25 -22.11 -14.71
CA GLN A 36 6.01 -20.73 -14.34
C GLN A 36 7.38 -20.07 -14.29
N LYS A 37 7.78 -19.57 -15.45
CA LYS A 37 8.90 -18.67 -15.66
C LYS A 37 8.52 -17.37 -14.94
N LYS A 38 8.61 -17.40 -13.60
CA LYS A 38 8.33 -16.30 -12.69
C LYS A 38 9.14 -15.13 -13.22
N ALA A 39 8.46 -14.17 -13.84
CA ALA A 39 9.11 -13.11 -14.57
C ALA A 39 9.94 -12.30 -13.58
N ALA A 40 11.24 -12.51 -13.58
CA ALA A 40 12.18 -11.85 -12.68
C ALA A 40 12.43 -10.42 -13.16
N HIS A 41 11.39 -9.59 -13.11
CA HIS A 41 11.54 -8.14 -12.98
C HIS A 41 11.88 -7.85 -11.52
N GLY A 42 13.07 -8.30 -11.12
CA GLY A 42 13.59 -8.23 -9.76
C GLY A 42 14.09 -6.83 -9.43
N GLY A 43 13.16 -5.87 -9.34
CA GLY A 43 13.42 -4.66 -8.57
C GLY A 43 13.64 -5.04 -7.11
N GLU A 44 14.55 -4.33 -6.43
CA GLU A 44 14.82 -4.55 -5.01
C GLU A 44 13.53 -4.39 -4.20
N ALA A 45 13.23 -5.39 -3.37
CA ALA A 45 12.04 -5.39 -2.54
C ALA A 45 12.21 -4.36 -1.41
N VAL A 46 11.35 -3.36 -1.38
CA VAL A 46 11.41 -2.29 -0.37
C VAL A 46 10.27 -2.43 0.64
N SER A 47 10.48 -1.88 1.83
CA SER A 47 9.43 -1.74 2.83
C SER A 47 9.53 -0.36 3.47
N PHE A 48 8.40 0.32 3.60
CA PHE A 48 8.31 1.64 4.21
C PHE A 48 6.86 1.94 4.61
N SER A 49 6.69 2.96 5.44
CA SER A 49 5.38 3.48 5.84
C SER A 49 5.33 4.98 5.65
N MET A 50 4.15 5.51 5.34
CA MET A 50 3.91 6.95 5.16
C MET A 50 2.61 7.38 5.81
N LEU A 51 2.62 8.56 6.43
CA LEU A 51 1.43 9.30 6.80
C LEU A 51 1.01 10.18 5.62
N LEU A 52 -0.26 10.09 5.25
CA LEU A 52 -0.92 11.05 4.36
C LEU A 52 -2.09 11.65 5.14
N ALA A 53 -2.11 12.96 5.33
CA ALA A 53 -3.17 13.63 6.08
C ALA A 53 -3.70 14.84 5.32
N SER A 54 -5.01 15.08 5.36
CA SER A 54 -5.66 16.21 4.71
C SER A 54 -6.35 17.11 5.73
N ALA A 55 -6.13 18.42 5.61
CA ALA A 55 -6.77 19.44 6.44
C ALA A 55 -6.92 20.73 5.63
N GLY A 56 -8.17 21.12 5.35
CA GLY A 56 -8.45 22.18 4.39
C GLY A 56 -7.86 21.87 3.00
N PRO A 57 -7.34 22.88 2.26
CA PRO A 57 -6.84 22.70 0.89
C PRO A 57 -5.41 22.10 0.82
N PHE A 58 -4.94 21.44 1.87
CA PHE A 58 -3.56 20.95 2.00
C PHE A 58 -3.52 19.45 2.23
N LEU A 59 -2.62 18.78 1.51
CA LEU A 59 -2.25 17.38 1.73
C LEU A 59 -0.84 17.33 2.34
N TRP A 60 -0.74 16.80 3.55
CA TRP A 60 0.47 16.67 4.35
C TRP A 60 1.00 15.24 4.21
N ILE A 61 2.28 15.09 3.92
CA ILE A 61 2.90 13.80 3.62
C ILE A 61 4.21 13.64 4.41
N GLU A 62 4.37 12.53 5.12
CA GLU A 62 5.58 12.21 5.89
C GLU A 62 5.93 10.72 5.75
N GLN A 63 7.21 10.40 5.59
CA GLN A 63 7.71 9.03 5.70
C GLN A 63 8.01 8.70 7.16
N LEU A 64 7.47 7.58 7.64
CA LEU A 64 7.51 7.19 9.05
C LEU A 64 8.66 6.19 9.27
N PRO A 65 9.73 6.55 10.02
CA PRO A 65 10.91 5.69 10.13
C PRO A 65 10.66 4.36 10.85
N ASP A 66 9.79 4.35 11.85
CA ASP A 66 9.38 3.19 12.65
C ASP A 66 8.02 2.63 12.23
N GLY A 67 7.37 3.24 11.22
CA GLY A 67 6.02 2.89 10.80
C GLY A 67 4.91 3.27 11.79
N LEU A 68 5.18 4.12 12.78
CA LEU A 68 4.19 4.53 13.78
C LEU A 68 3.81 6.01 13.62
N VAL A 69 2.52 6.29 13.66
CA VAL A 69 1.98 7.66 13.75
C VAL A 69 1.64 7.96 15.19
N ARG A 70 2.21 9.03 15.75
CA ARG A 70 2.01 9.44 17.14
C ARG A 70 1.00 10.60 17.24
N GLN A 71 0.29 10.68 18.36
CA GLN A 71 -0.80 11.66 18.54
C GLN A 71 -0.29 13.11 18.56
N ASP A 72 0.92 13.34 19.06
CA ASP A 72 1.60 14.63 19.07
C ASP A 72 1.99 15.11 17.66
N GLN A 73 2.41 14.21 16.76
CA GLN A 73 2.61 14.51 15.35
C GLN A 73 1.32 15.00 14.70
N LEU A 74 0.20 14.31 14.94
CA LEU A 74 -1.11 14.68 14.41
C LEU A 74 -1.64 15.99 14.99
N ALA A 75 -1.42 16.22 16.30
CA ALA A 75 -1.75 17.49 16.94
C ALA A 75 -0.94 18.66 16.34
N LEU A 76 0.35 18.44 16.05
CA LEU A 76 1.22 19.43 15.40
C LEU A 76 0.77 19.72 13.95
N ILE A 77 0.46 18.69 13.15
CA ILE A 77 -0.05 18.86 11.78
C ILE A 77 -1.37 19.65 11.80
N ASN A 78 -2.31 19.27 12.67
CA ASN A 78 -3.59 19.97 12.82
C ASN A 78 -3.40 21.44 13.24
N ALA A 79 -2.50 21.71 14.18
CA ALA A 79 -2.18 23.07 14.60
C ALA A 79 -1.59 23.92 13.45
N MET A 80 -0.64 23.37 12.68
CA MET A 80 -0.08 24.05 11.50
C MET A 80 -1.13 24.28 10.41
N ALA A 81 -1.99 23.30 10.13
CA ALA A 81 -3.07 23.43 9.17
C ALA A 81 -4.08 24.52 9.56
N ARG A 82 -4.48 24.57 10.84
CA ARG A 82 -5.37 25.61 11.38
C ARG A 82 -4.70 27.00 11.39
N ALA A 83 -3.38 27.06 11.57
CA ALA A 83 -2.63 28.32 11.47
C ALA A 83 -2.52 28.86 10.04
N LEU A 84 -2.62 27.99 9.02
CA LEU A 84 -2.68 28.37 7.60
C LEU A 84 -4.10 28.70 7.13
N ALA A 85 -5.06 27.83 7.46
CA ALA A 85 -6.46 27.94 7.13
C ALA A 85 -7.31 27.76 8.40
N PRO A 86 -7.73 28.86 9.08
CA PRO A 86 -8.52 28.77 10.32
C PRO A 86 -9.87 28.06 10.16
N ALA A 87 -10.43 28.09 8.95
CA ALA A 87 -11.64 27.37 8.56
C ALA A 87 -11.38 25.93 8.07
N ALA A 88 -10.15 25.41 8.18
CA ALA A 88 -9.85 24.04 7.80
C ALA A 88 -10.74 23.04 8.56
N SER A 89 -11.24 22.06 7.82
CA SER A 89 -11.89 20.85 8.32
C SER A 89 -11.00 20.12 9.32
N ALA A 90 -11.60 19.25 10.13
CA ALA A 90 -10.85 18.35 11.00
C ALA A 90 -9.85 17.51 10.18
N LEU A 91 -8.67 17.28 10.74
CA LEU A 91 -7.61 16.48 10.13
C LEU A 91 -8.14 15.06 9.82
N SER A 92 -8.20 14.71 8.54
CA SER A 92 -8.36 13.33 8.10
C SER A 92 -6.98 12.73 7.86
N GLN A 93 -6.78 11.46 8.18
CA GLN A 93 -5.51 10.77 7.98
C GLN A 93 -5.69 9.38 7.39
N GLN A 94 -4.71 8.96 6.61
CA GLN A 94 -4.54 7.60 6.13
C GLN A 94 -3.06 7.22 6.22
N GLN A 95 -2.77 6.03 6.71
CA GLN A 95 -1.43 5.47 6.67
C GLN A 95 -1.28 4.56 5.44
N PHE A 96 -0.20 4.74 4.69
CA PHE A 96 0.20 3.87 3.60
C PHE A 96 1.36 2.99 4.08
N HIS A 97 1.22 1.67 3.90
CA HIS A 97 2.27 0.70 4.20
C HIS A 97 2.63 -0.05 2.92
N TRP A 98 3.92 -0.25 2.70
CA TRP A 98 4.44 -1.03 1.60
C TRP A 98 5.34 -2.17 2.10
N PRO A 99 5.21 -3.39 1.54
CA PRO A 99 4.20 -3.84 0.58
C PRO A 99 2.79 -3.90 1.20
N MET A 100 1.75 -3.58 0.42
CA MET A 100 0.37 -3.50 0.92
C MET A 100 -0.17 -4.88 1.38
N THR A 101 0.26 -5.95 0.72
CA THR A 101 0.11 -7.35 1.17
C THR A 101 1.30 -8.16 0.68
N VAL A 102 1.67 -9.22 1.40
CA VAL A 102 2.78 -10.14 1.02
C VAL A 102 2.47 -10.90 -0.28
N ASN A 103 1.18 -11.05 -0.63
CA ASN A 103 0.68 -11.72 -1.82
C ASN A 103 0.02 -10.73 -2.81
N SER A 104 0.52 -9.49 -2.90
CA SER A 104 0.02 -8.52 -3.87
C SER A 104 0.29 -8.97 -5.31
N ALA A 105 -0.62 -8.65 -6.23
CA ALA A 105 -0.38 -8.78 -7.67
C ALA A 105 0.59 -7.71 -8.20
N LEU A 106 0.79 -6.63 -7.44
CA LEU A 106 1.88 -5.67 -7.65
C LEU A 106 3.18 -6.29 -7.11
N GLY A 107 4.29 -6.11 -7.83
CA GLY A 107 5.61 -6.46 -7.31
C GLY A 107 5.89 -5.68 -6.02
N SER A 108 6.72 -6.21 -5.12
CA SER A 108 7.13 -5.52 -3.88
C SER A 108 8.23 -4.47 -4.09
N ASP A 109 8.52 -4.14 -5.35
CA ASP A 109 9.61 -3.25 -5.75
C ASP A 109 9.27 -1.76 -5.54
N ALA A 110 10.31 -0.93 -5.57
CA ALA A 110 10.18 0.51 -5.35
C ALA A 110 9.34 1.25 -6.40
N GLU A 111 9.25 0.78 -7.64
CA GLU A 111 8.51 1.46 -8.70
C GLU A 111 7.00 1.17 -8.60
N SER A 112 6.64 -0.11 -8.38
CA SER A 112 5.28 -0.49 -7.98
C SER A 112 4.81 0.30 -6.75
N ALA A 113 5.70 0.52 -5.77
CA ALA A 113 5.40 1.31 -4.57
C ALA A 113 5.10 2.79 -4.88
N ARG A 114 5.95 3.43 -5.70
CA ARG A 114 5.74 4.82 -6.16
C ARG A 114 4.43 4.97 -6.91
N GLN A 115 4.08 4.01 -7.77
CA GLN A 115 2.84 4.05 -8.55
C GLN A 115 1.59 3.90 -7.66
N ALA A 116 1.60 2.96 -6.72
CA ALA A 116 0.52 2.78 -5.75
C ALA A 116 0.33 4.04 -4.88
N LEU A 117 1.43 4.59 -4.37
CA LEU A 117 1.43 5.84 -3.61
C LEU A 117 0.96 7.04 -4.45
N HIS A 118 1.38 7.13 -5.71
CA HIS A 118 0.95 8.20 -6.62
C HIS A 118 -0.57 8.19 -6.85
N GLY A 119 -1.15 7.00 -7.09
CA GLY A 119 -2.60 6.84 -7.23
C GLY A 119 -3.35 7.24 -5.96
N LEU A 120 -2.84 6.86 -4.78
CA LEU A 120 -3.42 7.27 -3.50
C LEU A 120 -3.36 8.80 -3.29
N ILE A 121 -2.20 9.42 -3.52
CA ILE A 121 -2.04 10.88 -3.38
C ILE A 121 -2.97 11.61 -4.35
N GLN A 122 -3.04 11.19 -5.62
CA GLN A 122 -3.95 11.80 -6.60
C GLN A 122 -5.42 11.68 -6.17
N ARG A 123 -5.84 10.53 -5.64
CA ARG A 123 -7.20 10.32 -5.14
C ARG A 123 -7.51 11.27 -3.99
N MET A 124 -6.70 11.27 -2.93
CA MET A 124 -6.89 12.13 -1.77
C MET A 124 -6.86 13.62 -2.13
N ALA A 125 -5.95 14.03 -3.03
CA ALA A 125 -5.87 15.42 -3.50
C ALA A 125 -7.14 15.86 -4.25
N ARG A 126 -7.77 14.97 -5.04
CA ARG A 126 -9.04 15.25 -5.72
C ARG A 126 -10.21 15.29 -4.74
N GLU A 127 -10.28 14.34 -3.79
CA GLU A 127 -11.34 14.24 -2.78
C GLU A 127 -11.46 15.51 -1.93
N VAL A 128 -10.33 16.15 -1.57
CA VAL A 128 -10.33 17.35 -0.71
C VAL A 128 -10.09 18.66 -1.47
N GLY A 129 -9.95 18.62 -2.80
CA GLY A 129 -9.61 19.80 -3.61
C GLY A 129 -8.25 20.42 -3.22
N ALA A 130 -7.25 19.59 -2.95
CA ALA A 130 -5.95 20.04 -2.43
C ALA A 130 -5.25 20.98 -3.42
N LYS A 131 -5.01 22.23 -2.99
CA LYS A 131 -4.28 23.24 -3.77
C LYS A 131 -2.77 23.04 -3.70
N ARG A 132 -2.24 22.49 -2.60
CA ARG A 132 -0.81 22.23 -2.39
C ARG A 132 -0.54 20.96 -1.59
N VAL A 133 0.60 20.34 -1.86
CA VAL A 133 1.18 19.24 -1.09
C VAL A 133 2.30 19.81 -0.20
N ILE A 134 2.36 19.33 1.04
CA ILE A 134 3.39 19.67 2.02
C ILE A 134 4.10 18.38 2.40
N VAL A 135 5.43 18.37 2.28
CA VAL A 135 6.27 17.20 2.57
C VAL A 135 7.06 17.48 3.84
N MET A 136 6.98 16.55 4.79
CA MET A 136 7.56 16.68 6.13
C MET A 136 8.72 15.71 6.26
N GLY A 137 9.94 16.24 6.35
CA GLY A 137 11.17 15.46 6.32
C GLY A 137 11.51 14.91 4.93
N ALA A 138 12.34 13.87 4.90
CA ALA A 138 12.72 13.17 3.67
C ALA A 138 11.69 12.08 3.33
N CYS A 139 11.19 12.10 2.09
CA CYS A 139 10.26 11.09 1.57
C CYS A 139 10.83 10.44 0.30
N THR A 140 11.64 9.40 0.48
CA THR A 140 12.42 8.74 -0.59
C THR A 140 11.55 8.15 -1.72
N TYR A 141 10.34 7.73 -1.38
CA TYR A 141 9.40 7.09 -2.31
C TYR A 141 8.35 8.05 -2.88
N LEU A 142 8.44 9.35 -2.60
CA LEU A 142 7.50 10.33 -3.13
C LEU A 142 7.67 10.45 -4.66
N PRO A 143 6.58 10.48 -5.45
CA PRO A 143 6.66 10.69 -6.90
C PRO A 143 7.32 12.04 -7.24
N GLU A 144 8.31 12.04 -8.12
CA GLU A 144 9.21 13.17 -8.34
C GLU A 144 8.49 14.50 -8.65
N ARG A 145 7.51 14.49 -9.56
CA ARG A 145 6.68 15.66 -9.92
C ARG A 145 5.95 16.27 -8.70
N ILE A 146 5.57 15.43 -7.73
CA ILE A 146 4.94 15.89 -6.49
C ILE A 146 6.01 16.52 -5.59
N GLY A 147 7.18 15.90 -5.44
CA GLY A 147 8.30 16.46 -4.68
C GLY A 147 8.76 17.82 -5.23
N GLN A 148 8.88 17.97 -6.54
CA GLN A 148 9.27 19.22 -7.22
C GLN A 148 8.28 20.39 -7.01
N SER A 149 7.01 20.10 -6.68
CA SER A 149 5.95 21.10 -6.51
C SER A 149 5.42 21.22 -5.08
N ALA A 150 5.96 20.43 -4.15
CA ALA A 150 5.60 20.45 -2.74
C ALA A 150 6.35 21.54 -1.97
N VAL A 151 5.76 21.98 -0.85
CA VAL A 151 6.50 22.74 0.16
C VAL A 151 7.14 21.75 1.14
N CYS A 152 8.47 21.72 1.17
CA CYS A 152 9.22 20.89 2.09
C CYS A 152 9.41 21.60 3.45
N ILE A 153 9.16 20.89 4.54
CA ILE A 153 9.42 21.33 5.92
C ILE A 153 10.15 20.21 6.70
N PRO A 154 10.77 20.50 7.86
CA PRO A 154 11.30 19.47 8.74
C PRO A 154 10.26 18.40 9.11
N SER A 155 10.70 17.18 9.46
CA SER A 155 9.80 16.12 9.92
C SER A 155 9.09 16.51 11.22
N THR A 156 7.90 15.98 11.45
CA THR A 156 7.14 16.29 12.68
C THR A 156 7.87 15.77 13.91
N LEU A 157 8.52 14.61 13.84
CA LEU A 157 9.36 14.08 14.91
C LEU A 157 10.56 15.00 15.23
N ALA A 158 11.22 15.57 14.22
CA ALA A 158 12.30 16.53 14.43
C ALA A 158 11.77 17.82 15.06
N MET A 159 10.64 18.36 14.59
CA MET A 159 10.00 19.54 15.18
C MET A 159 9.47 19.33 16.60
N LEU A 160 9.10 18.10 16.96
CA LEU A 160 8.70 17.77 18.33
C LEU A 160 9.91 17.64 19.26
N SER A 161 11.04 17.16 18.72
CA SER A 161 12.32 17.04 19.45
C SER A 161 13.02 18.38 19.63
N ASP A 162 13.02 19.24 18.60
CA ASP A 162 13.57 20.59 18.61
C ASP A 162 12.51 21.63 18.18
N ALA A 163 12.13 22.48 19.13
CA ALA A 163 11.16 23.54 18.93
C ALA A 163 11.63 24.65 17.99
N HIS A 164 12.93 24.80 17.72
CA HIS A 164 13.46 25.80 16.79
C HIS A 164 13.04 25.51 15.35
N LEU A 165 13.04 24.23 14.94
CA LEU A 165 12.64 23.78 13.59
C LEU A 165 11.21 24.15 13.20
N LYS A 166 10.34 24.42 14.18
CA LYS A 166 8.97 24.95 13.94
C LYS A 166 8.99 26.34 13.28
N ARG A 167 10.03 27.14 13.50
CA ARG A 167 10.20 28.47 12.87
C ARG A 167 10.60 28.34 11.40
N ASP A 168 11.45 27.36 11.09
CA ASP A 168 11.88 27.07 9.72
C ASP A 168 10.71 26.51 8.91
N ALA A 169 9.97 25.55 9.49
CA ALA A 169 8.71 25.07 8.96
C ALA A 169 7.73 26.23 8.71
N TRP A 170 7.53 27.12 9.69
CA TRP A 170 6.63 28.26 9.53
C TRP A 170 7.07 29.23 8.42
N THR A 171 8.37 29.43 8.24
CA THR A 171 8.92 30.29 7.18
C THR A 171 8.57 29.74 5.80
N ALA A 172 8.68 28.43 5.59
CA ALA A 172 8.28 27.76 4.36
C ALA A 172 6.75 27.69 4.16
N LEU A 173 5.98 27.56 5.25
CA LEU A 173 4.51 27.47 5.18
C LEU A 173 3.81 28.83 5.03
N LYS A 174 4.37 29.93 5.56
CA LYS A 174 3.74 31.26 5.57
C LYS A 174 3.24 31.75 4.18
N PRO A 175 3.94 31.55 3.06
CA PRO A 175 3.44 31.90 1.72
C PRO A 175 2.15 31.18 1.33
N LEU A 176 1.86 30.00 1.87
CA LEU A 176 0.66 29.23 1.54
C LEU A 176 -0.64 29.90 1.98
N LYS A 177 -0.58 30.91 2.86
CA LYS A 177 -1.77 31.65 3.32
C LYS A 177 -2.47 32.40 2.19
N SER A 178 -1.76 32.94 1.20
CA SER A 178 -2.41 33.62 0.06
C SER A 178 -3.24 32.65 -0.78
N ILE A 179 -2.78 31.41 -0.93
CA ILE A 179 -3.46 30.34 -1.69
C ILE A 179 -4.79 29.90 -1.03
N VAL A 180 -5.00 30.22 0.25
CA VAL A 180 -6.27 29.99 0.96
C VAL A 180 -7.28 31.11 0.69
N LEU A 181 -6.81 32.30 0.31
CA LEU A 181 -7.60 33.52 0.11
C LEU A 181 -8.09 33.72 -1.33
N GLU A 182 -7.48 33.02 -2.30
CA GLU A 182 -7.94 32.92 -3.71
C GLU A 182 -8.96 31.79 -3.92
#